data_AF-A0A2V6PV24-F1
#
_entry.id   AF-A0A2V6PV24-F1
#
_cell.length_a   1.000
_cell.length_b   1.000
_cell.length_c   1.000
_cell.angle_alpha   90.00
_cell.angle_beta   90.00
_cell.angle_gamma   90.00
#
_symmetry.space_group_name_H-M   'P 1'
#
loop_
_entity.id
_entity.type
_entity.pdbx_description
1 polymer ?
#
loop_
_entity_poly.entity_id
_entity_poly.type
_entity_poly.pdbx_seq_one_letter_code
_entity_poly.pdbx_strand_id
1 'polypeptide(L)'
;MRDRGVSWRKVLILAVAALIGMGAWGIDAGQQAQAGLAISHFKCYETTSNPLNEQVRLFDRFHDGAPSPSTGGELVTVKGSHLVCTQVAAKCFPGGGCEQPFRVFPLSQGVNCYKITPSGPPVGETVHAVDQLAEQNLTVGTAQFLCTPFRSGEGG
;
A
#
# COMPACT_ATOMS: atom_id res chain seq x y z
N MET A 1 -51.85 -4.08 -43.79
CA MET A 1 -50.48 -4.61 -43.85
C MET A 1 -49.57 -3.58 -44.48
N ARG A 2 -48.66 -2.99 -43.69
CA ARG A 2 -47.53 -2.20 -44.21
C ARG A 2 -46.33 -2.58 -43.35
N ASP A 3 -45.55 -3.52 -43.86
CA ASP A 3 -44.24 -3.87 -43.33
C ASP A 3 -43.35 -2.63 -43.31
N ARG A 4 -42.89 -2.24 -42.12
CA ARG A 4 -41.78 -1.30 -41.96
C ARG A 4 -40.51 -2.13 -41.84
N GLY A 5 -39.95 -2.52 -42.98
CA GLY A 5 -38.63 -3.13 -43.05
C GLY A 5 -37.58 -2.17 -42.51
N VAL A 6 -36.99 -2.51 -41.37
CA VAL A 6 -35.85 -1.79 -40.80
C VAL A 6 -34.69 -1.88 -41.79
N SER A 7 -34.27 -0.72 -42.31
CA SER A 7 -33.19 -0.60 -43.29
C SER A 7 -31.90 -1.20 -42.72
N TRP A 8 -31.39 -2.24 -43.39
CA TRP A 8 -30.21 -3.02 -43.00
C TRP A 8 -28.95 -2.16 -42.77
N ARG A 9 -28.87 -1.00 -43.43
CA ARG A 9 -27.81 0.01 -43.25
C ARG A 9 -27.78 0.60 -41.83
N LYS A 10 -28.93 0.72 -41.16
CA LYS A 10 -29.01 1.22 -39.77
C LYS A 10 -28.49 0.19 -38.76
N VAL A 11 -28.66 -1.10 -39.04
CA VAL A 11 -28.18 -2.19 -38.19
C VAL A 11 -26.64 -2.28 -38.23
N LEU A 12 -26.05 -2.10 -39.42
CA LEU A 12 -24.59 -2.12 -39.60
C LEU A 12 -23.87 -0.97 -38.88
N ILE A 13 -24.44 0.23 -38.88
CA ILE A 13 -23.84 1.39 -38.18
C ILE A 13 -23.85 1.18 -36.65
N LEU A 14 -24.91 0.59 -36.11
CA LEU A 14 -25.00 0.24 -34.69
C LEU A 14 -23.99 -0.84 -34.28
N ALA A 15 -23.75 -1.84 -35.13
CA ALA A 15 -22.78 -2.89 -34.86
C ALA A 15 -21.32 -2.39 -34.84
N VAL A 16 -20.97 -1.46 -35.75
CA VAL A 16 -19.61 -0.88 -35.79
C VAL A 16 -19.38 0.09 -34.62
N ALA A 17 -20.38 0.89 -34.25
CA ALA A 17 -20.29 1.77 -33.08
C ALA A 17 -20.14 0.98 -31.77
N ALA A 18 -20.81 -0.18 -31.65
CA ALA A 18 -20.67 -1.05 -30.48
C ALA A 18 -19.28 -1.69 -30.39
N LEU A 19 -18.66 -2.08 -31.52
CA LEU A 19 -17.32 -2.69 -31.53
C LEU A 19 -16.20 -1.69 -31.23
N ILE A 20 -16.33 -0.43 -31.69
CA ILE A 20 -15.36 0.63 -31.34
C ILE A 20 -15.52 1.04 -29.87
N GLY A 21 -16.74 1.06 -29.34
CA GLY A 21 -17.03 1.36 -27.95
C GLY A 21 -16.49 0.33 -26.95
N MET A 22 -16.29 -0.93 -27.37
CA MET A 22 -15.79 -2.01 -26.50
C MET A 22 -14.28 -2.22 -26.59
N GLY A 23 -13.61 -1.76 -27.66
CA GLY A 23 -12.15 -1.91 -27.83
C GLY A 23 -11.29 -0.90 -27.05
N ALA A 24 -11.87 0.22 -26.61
CA ALA A 24 -11.13 1.30 -25.95
C ALA A 24 -10.93 1.12 -24.44
N TRP A 25 -11.71 0.25 -23.77
CA TRP A 25 -11.64 0.06 -22.31
C TRP A 25 -10.66 -1.05 -21.90
N GLY A 26 -10.19 -1.85 -22.86
CA GLY A 26 -9.28 -2.98 -22.60
C GLY A 26 -7.80 -2.59 -22.53
N ILE A 27 -7.44 -1.35 -22.89
CA ILE A 27 -6.04 -0.92 -22.98
C ILE A 27 -5.59 -0.25 -21.66
N ASP A 28 -6.48 0.48 -20.99
CA ASP A 28 -6.16 1.13 -19.70
C ASP A 28 -6.02 0.15 -18.53
N ALA A 29 -6.72 -0.99 -18.57
CA ALA A 29 -6.58 -2.03 -17.56
C ALA A 29 -5.23 -2.77 -17.64
N GLY A 30 -4.66 -2.91 -18.85
CA GLY A 30 -3.36 -3.55 -19.07
C GLY A 30 -2.17 -2.67 -18.61
N GLN A 31 -2.31 -1.35 -18.73
CA GLN A 31 -1.25 -0.41 -18.35
C GLN A 31 -1.16 -0.20 -16.83
N GLN A 32 -2.27 -0.35 -16.09
CA GLN A 32 -2.26 -0.36 -14.63
C GLN A 32 -1.70 -1.66 -14.04
N ALA A 33 -1.80 -2.79 -14.74
CA ALA A 33 -1.22 -4.06 -14.30
C ALA A 33 0.32 -4.11 -14.41
N GLN A 34 0.94 -3.24 -15.22
CA GLN A 34 2.39 -3.08 -15.32
C GLN A 34 2.96 -1.90 -14.52
N ALA A 35 2.11 -1.15 -13.81
CA ALA A 35 2.58 -0.15 -12.86
C ALA A 35 3.14 -0.90 -11.64
N GLY A 36 4.40 -1.34 -11.75
CA GLY A 36 5.03 -2.09 -10.69
C GLY A 36 4.88 -1.36 -9.35
N LEU A 37 4.61 -2.14 -8.30
CA LEU A 37 4.31 -1.65 -6.96
C LEU A 37 5.40 -0.70 -6.48
N ALA A 38 5.05 0.57 -6.31
CA ALA A 38 5.92 1.59 -5.74
C ALA A 38 5.66 1.68 -4.24
N ILE A 39 6.63 1.29 -3.43
CA ILE A 39 6.58 1.57 -1.98
C ILE A 39 6.89 3.06 -1.81
N SER A 40 6.00 3.80 -1.15
CA SER A 40 6.22 5.22 -0.86
C SER A 40 7.00 5.42 0.45
N HIS A 41 7.32 6.67 0.75
CA HIS A 41 7.75 7.07 2.08
C HIS A 41 6.55 7.03 3.03
N PHE A 42 6.80 6.67 4.29
CA PHE A 42 5.79 6.65 5.35
C PHE A 42 6.20 7.54 6.51
N LYS A 43 5.23 8.22 7.11
CA LYS A 43 5.38 8.95 8.37
C LYS A 43 4.64 8.17 9.45
N CYS A 44 5.35 7.81 10.52
CA CYS A 44 4.81 6.97 11.58
C CYS A 44 4.61 7.75 12.87
N TYR A 45 3.43 7.55 13.45
CA TYR A 45 2.92 8.21 14.64
C TYR A 45 2.83 7.21 15.76
N GLU A 46 3.23 7.62 16.97
CA GLU A 46 3.03 6.80 18.17
C GLU A 46 1.54 6.52 18.36
N THR A 47 1.22 5.31 18.80
CA THR A 47 -0.14 4.94 19.15
C THR A 47 -0.22 4.26 20.49
N THR A 48 -1.35 4.45 21.14
CA THR A 48 -1.80 3.60 22.25
C THR A 48 -3.03 2.81 21.81
N SER A 49 -3.06 1.52 22.12
CA SER A 49 -4.19 0.63 21.86
C SER A 49 -4.46 -0.27 23.05
N ASN A 50 -5.58 -0.99 23.00
CA ASN A 50 -5.77 -2.12 23.89
C ASN A 50 -4.73 -3.21 23.59
N PRO A 51 -4.29 -3.96 24.61
CA PRO A 51 -3.40 -5.09 24.39
C PRO A 51 -4.07 -6.21 23.57
N LEU A 52 -3.32 -6.85 22.68
CA LEU A 52 -3.77 -8.01 21.89
C LEU A 52 -3.31 -9.35 22.50
N ASN A 53 -2.01 -9.51 22.75
CA ASN A 53 -1.36 -10.74 23.24
C ASN A 53 -1.49 -11.97 22.32
N GLU A 54 -1.57 -11.76 21.01
CA GLU A 54 -1.69 -12.84 20.01
C GLU A 54 -0.33 -13.43 19.63
N GLN A 55 -0.25 -14.76 19.46
CA GLN A 55 0.97 -15.42 18.99
C GLN A 55 0.95 -15.61 17.47
N VAL A 56 2.02 -15.18 16.79
CA VAL A 56 2.16 -15.33 15.34
C VAL A 56 3.57 -15.79 14.96
N ARG A 57 3.69 -16.53 13.86
CA ARG A 57 4.97 -16.87 13.25
C ARG A 57 5.28 -15.92 12.10
N LEU A 58 6.42 -15.26 12.17
CA LEU A 58 6.91 -14.34 11.15
C LEU A 58 8.03 -15.00 10.34
N PHE A 59 8.01 -14.78 9.03
CA PHE A 59 9.01 -15.28 8.09
C PHE A 59 9.53 -14.09 7.31
N ASP A 60 10.81 -13.76 7.52
CA ASP A 60 11.47 -12.66 6.84
C ASP A 60 12.85 -13.08 6.35
N ARG A 61 13.58 -12.16 5.73
CA ARG A 61 14.91 -12.41 5.17
C ARG A 61 16.00 -12.76 6.20
N PHE A 62 15.71 -12.63 7.49
CA PHE A 62 16.64 -12.88 8.59
C PHE A 62 16.31 -14.17 9.35
N HIS A 63 15.19 -14.82 9.03
CA HIS A 63 14.74 -16.04 9.67
C HIS A 63 14.54 -17.15 8.64
N ASP A 64 15.40 -18.18 8.71
CA ASP A 64 15.34 -19.32 7.81
C ASP A 64 14.10 -20.20 8.03
N GLY A 65 13.79 -21.00 7.01
CA GLY A 65 12.74 -22.02 7.04
C GLY A 65 11.59 -21.70 6.09
N ALA A 66 10.95 -22.76 5.60
CA ALA A 66 9.75 -22.62 4.78
C ALA A 66 8.57 -22.12 5.65
N PRO A 67 7.70 -21.24 5.12
CA PRO A 67 6.49 -20.81 5.82
C PRO A 67 5.65 -21.99 6.31
N SER A 68 5.48 -22.11 7.62
CA SER A 68 4.71 -23.16 8.27
C SER A 68 4.14 -22.68 9.61
N PRO A 69 2.88 -23.02 9.96
CA PRO A 69 2.30 -22.65 11.25
C PRO A 69 3.01 -23.30 12.46
N SER A 70 3.71 -24.42 12.25
CA SER A 70 4.30 -25.23 13.33
C SER A 70 5.83 -25.23 13.33
N THR A 71 6.48 -24.88 12.22
CA THR A 71 7.94 -25.01 12.04
C THR A 71 8.52 -23.81 11.29
N GLY A 72 9.82 -23.55 11.48
CA GLY A 72 10.52 -22.40 10.88
C GLY A 72 10.08 -21.04 11.45
N GLY A 73 10.70 -19.98 10.93
CA GLY A 73 10.36 -18.58 11.25
C GLY A 73 10.59 -18.20 12.72
N GLU A 74 10.20 -16.98 13.07
CA GLU A 74 10.23 -16.44 14.43
C GLU A 74 8.83 -16.51 15.05
N LEU A 75 8.68 -17.16 16.22
CA LEU A 75 7.43 -17.13 16.99
C LEU A 75 7.44 -15.91 17.93
N VAL A 76 6.54 -14.95 17.69
CA VAL A 76 6.44 -13.70 18.47
C VAL A 76 5.07 -13.56 19.12
N THR A 77 4.99 -12.73 20.17
CA THR A 77 3.72 -12.31 20.78
C THR A 77 3.44 -10.86 20.45
N VAL A 78 2.39 -10.59 19.67
CA VAL A 78 1.91 -9.25 19.38
C VAL A 78 1.23 -8.66 20.62
N LYS A 79 1.75 -7.55 21.14
CA LYS A 79 1.21 -6.92 22.36
C LYS A 79 0.14 -5.86 22.10
N GLY A 80 0.13 -5.22 20.93
CA GLY A 80 -0.78 -4.13 20.58
C GLY A 80 -0.12 -3.19 19.58
N SER A 81 -0.84 -2.19 19.10
CA SER A 81 -0.30 -1.22 18.15
C SER A 81 0.55 -0.17 18.86
N HIS A 82 1.79 -0.03 18.42
CA HIS A 82 2.71 1.00 18.93
C HIS A 82 2.93 2.15 17.94
N LEU A 83 2.75 1.89 16.65
CA LEU A 83 2.90 2.88 15.60
C LEU A 83 1.80 2.70 14.55
N VAL A 84 1.26 3.81 14.06
CA VAL A 84 0.50 3.86 12.81
C VAL A 84 1.28 4.66 11.78
N CYS A 85 1.49 4.08 10.59
CA CYS A 85 2.27 4.69 9.52
C CYS A 85 1.36 5.08 8.36
N THR A 86 1.44 6.33 7.91
CA THR A 86 0.69 6.83 6.76
C THR A 86 1.61 7.19 5.61
N GLN A 87 1.13 7.04 4.38
CA GLN A 87 1.89 7.40 3.20
C GLN A 87 2.15 8.91 3.16
N VAL A 88 3.40 9.30 2.91
CA VAL A 88 3.77 10.68 2.64
C VAL A 88 3.40 11.00 1.19
N ALA A 89 2.55 12.02 1.00
CA ALA A 89 2.09 12.45 -0.32
C ALA A 89 3.20 13.13 -1.14
N ALA A 90 4.07 13.88 -0.48
CA ALA A 90 5.23 14.54 -1.11
C ALA A 90 6.36 14.72 -0.10
N LYS A 91 7.60 14.54 -0.55
CA LYS A 91 8.81 14.85 0.23
C LYS A 91 9.54 15.99 -0.47
N CYS A 92 9.63 17.15 0.16
CA CYS A 92 10.29 18.32 -0.42
C CYS A 92 11.47 18.75 0.46
N PHE A 93 12.55 19.18 -0.20
CA PHE A 93 13.71 19.71 0.50
C PHE A 93 13.58 21.22 0.65
N PRO A 94 13.90 21.80 1.82
CA PRO A 94 13.92 23.25 1.97
C PRO A 94 14.83 23.91 0.93
N GLY A 95 14.30 24.88 0.18
CA GLY A 95 15.02 25.55 -0.90
C GLY A 95 15.29 24.68 -2.15
N GLY A 96 14.71 23.48 -2.20
CA GLY A 96 14.87 22.54 -3.31
C GLY A 96 13.53 22.06 -3.88
N GLY A 97 13.60 21.01 -4.69
CA GLY A 97 12.42 20.37 -5.28
C GLY A 97 11.76 19.34 -4.36
N CYS A 98 10.63 18.83 -4.83
CA CYS A 98 9.98 17.67 -4.25
C CYS A 98 10.41 16.40 -4.98
N GLU A 99 10.80 15.38 -4.22
CA GLU A 99 11.14 14.06 -4.75
C GLU A 99 9.88 13.25 -5.01
N GLN A 100 9.90 12.54 -6.13
CA GLN A 100 8.90 11.53 -6.45
C GLN A 100 9.08 10.28 -5.57
N PRO A 101 8.01 9.48 -5.36
CA PRO A 101 8.12 8.21 -4.65
C PRO A 101 9.22 7.33 -5.24
N PHE A 102 10.12 6.84 -4.40
CA PHE A 102 11.22 5.98 -4.81
C PHE A 102 10.66 4.60 -5.19
N ARG A 103 10.70 4.25 -6.48
CA ARG A 103 10.23 2.94 -6.95
C ARG A 103 11.25 1.87 -6.61
N VAL A 104 10.81 0.91 -5.80
CA VAL A 104 11.64 -0.21 -5.39
C VAL A 104 11.06 -1.51 -5.93
N PHE A 105 11.93 -2.28 -6.58
CA PHE A 105 11.69 -3.66 -6.99
C PHE A 105 12.87 -4.51 -6.53
N PRO A 106 12.66 -5.73 -5.99
CA PRO A 106 11.37 -6.39 -5.72
C PRO A 106 10.71 -5.93 -4.41
N LEU A 107 9.47 -6.39 -4.15
CA LEU A 107 8.76 -6.26 -2.87
C LEU A 107 9.50 -6.90 -1.68
N SER A 108 10.56 -7.66 -1.92
CA SER A 108 11.44 -8.24 -0.89
C SER A 108 12.32 -7.19 -0.19
N GLN A 109 12.22 -5.93 -0.61
CA GLN A 109 12.94 -4.82 -0.01
C GLN A 109 12.07 -4.13 1.04
N GLY A 110 12.65 -3.88 2.22
CA GLY A 110 11.95 -3.28 3.35
C GLY A 110 11.98 -1.75 3.33
N VAL A 111 11.66 -1.16 4.49
CA VAL A 111 11.79 0.27 4.74
C VAL A 111 12.89 0.53 5.78
N ASN A 112 13.66 1.60 5.58
CA ASN A 112 14.56 2.14 6.58
C ASN A 112 13.86 3.29 7.31
N CYS A 113 13.75 3.22 8.63
CA CYS A 113 13.04 4.20 9.45
C CYS A 113 14.02 5.10 10.21
N TYR A 114 14.00 6.39 9.88
CA TYR A 114 14.76 7.43 10.57
C TYR A 114 13.97 7.95 11.76
N LYS A 115 14.63 8.09 12.90
CA LYS A 115 14.12 8.92 14.00
C LYS A 115 14.03 10.36 13.53
N ILE A 116 12.92 11.02 13.81
CA ILE A 116 12.73 12.45 13.56
C ILE A 116 12.45 13.16 14.88
N THR A 117 12.66 14.47 14.92
CA THR A 117 12.11 15.29 16.01
C THR A 117 10.60 15.06 16.07
N PRO A 118 10.03 14.71 17.23
CA PRO A 118 8.59 14.57 17.39
C PRO A 118 7.87 15.79 16.84
N SER A 119 6.95 15.59 15.90
CA SER A 119 6.38 16.72 15.15
C SER A 119 4.92 16.54 14.77
N GLY A 120 4.20 17.66 14.89
CA GLY A 120 2.84 17.86 14.41
C GLY A 120 1.75 17.14 15.22
N PRO A 121 0.48 17.47 14.95
CA PRO A 121 -0.65 16.60 15.27
C PRO A 121 -0.63 15.31 14.41
N PRO A 122 -1.41 14.28 14.79
CA PRO A 122 -2.34 14.30 15.91
C PRO A 122 -1.69 14.08 17.27
N VAL A 123 -2.19 14.76 18.29
CA VAL A 123 -2.06 14.29 19.67
C VAL A 123 -3.49 14.15 20.18
N GLY A 124 -3.90 12.91 20.46
CA GLY A 124 -5.22 12.61 21.00
C GLY A 124 -6.33 12.36 19.97
N GLU A 125 -6.02 12.25 18.67
CA GLU A 125 -7.02 11.78 17.70
C GLU A 125 -7.23 10.28 17.84
N THR A 126 -8.49 9.85 17.69
CA THR A 126 -8.82 8.43 17.63
C THR A 126 -9.00 8.00 16.19
N VAL A 127 -8.22 7.01 15.76
CA VAL A 127 -8.33 6.38 14.44
C VAL A 127 -8.89 4.98 14.60
N HIS A 128 -9.94 4.67 13.85
CA HIS A 128 -10.45 3.31 13.75
C HIS A 128 -9.59 2.52 12.75
N ALA A 129 -8.89 1.50 13.24
CA ALA A 129 -7.99 0.67 12.47
C ALA A 129 -8.50 -0.78 12.42
N VAL A 130 -8.47 -1.35 11.21
CA VAL A 130 -8.79 -2.75 10.95
C VAL A 130 -7.61 -3.36 10.21
N ASP A 131 -7.01 -4.39 10.78
CA ASP A 131 -5.88 -5.11 10.19
C ASP A 131 -6.05 -6.64 10.33
N GLN A 132 -4.99 -7.40 10.00
CA GLN A 132 -5.01 -8.86 10.04
C GLN A 132 -5.06 -9.46 11.46
N LEU A 133 -4.92 -8.63 12.49
CA LEU A 133 -4.87 -9.04 13.89
C LEU A 133 -6.12 -8.61 14.64
N ALA A 134 -6.60 -7.38 14.43
CA ALA A 134 -7.77 -6.87 15.14
C ALA A 134 -8.47 -5.69 14.47
N GLU A 135 -9.67 -5.41 14.96
CA GLU A 135 -10.37 -4.14 14.80
C GLU A 135 -10.27 -3.35 16.12
N GLN A 136 -9.66 -2.16 16.07
CA GLN A 136 -9.36 -1.38 17.27
C GLN A 136 -9.37 0.13 17.02
N ASN A 137 -9.68 0.87 18.08
CA ASN A 137 -9.53 2.31 18.12
C ASN A 137 -8.15 2.66 18.66
N LEU A 138 -7.35 3.36 17.85
CA LEU A 138 -5.99 3.81 18.16
C LEU A 138 -6.03 5.27 18.57
N THR A 139 -5.47 5.61 19.73
CA THR A 139 -5.18 7.02 20.04
C THR A 139 -3.82 7.37 19.46
N VAL A 140 -3.78 8.37 18.58
CA VAL A 140 -2.60 8.79 17.82
C VAL A 140 -1.89 9.94 18.54
N GLY A 141 -0.60 9.77 18.75
CA GLY A 141 0.34 10.76 19.26
C GLY A 141 1.23 11.34 18.16
N THR A 142 2.28 12.05 18.56
CA THR A 142 3.16 12.74 17.62
C THR A 142 3.90 11.78 16.68
N ALA A 143 4.24 12.28 15.49
CA ALA A 143 5.10 11.53 14.57
C ALA A 143 6.52 11.39 15.11
N GLN A 144 7.04 10.16 15.15
CA GLN A 144 8.38 9.86 15.67
C GLN A 144 9.34 9.31 14.61
N PHE A 145 8.81 8.79 13.49
CA PHE A 145 9.64 8.19 12.44
C PHE A 145 9.24 8.62 11.04
N LEU A 146 10.24 8.68 10.17
CA LEU A 146 10.10 8.75 8.71
C LEU A 146 10.72 7.48 8.12
N CYS A 147 9.90 6.63 7.51
CA CYS A 147 10.33 5.40 6.88
C CYS A 147 10.42 5.58 5.36
N THR A 148 11.54 5.16 4.78
CA THR A 148 11.81 5.30 3.34
C THR A 148 12.13 3.92 2.77
N PRO A 149 11.64 3.55 1.58
CA PRO A 149 12.05 2.30 0.95
C PRO A 149 13.57 2.26 0.80
N PHE A 150 14.20 1.10 1.02
CA PHE A 150 15.64 0.93 0.81
C PHE A 150 15.93 -0.12 -0.23
N ARG A 151 17.08 0.01 -0.92
CA ARG A 151 17.66 -1.07 -1.74
C ARG A 151 18.78 -1.73 -0.97
N SER A 152 18.71 -3.04 -0.74
CA SER A 152 19.90 -3.77 -0.35
C SER A 152 20.84 -3.77 -1.56
N GLY A 153 22.00 -3.14 -1.45
CA GLY A 153 23.02 -3.25 -2.48
C GLY A 153 23.45 -4.71 -2.63
N GLU A 154 23.60 -5.18 -3.85
CA GLU A 154 24.57 -6.25 -4.10
C GLU A 154 25.93 -5.63 -3.77
N GLY A 155 26.61 -6.16 -2.76
CA GLY A 155 27.96 -5.73 -2.44
C GLY A 155 28.84 -5.85 -3.69
N GLY A 156 29.68 -4.84 -3.93
CA GLY A 156 30.76 -4.95 -4.90
C GLY A 156 31.80 -6.00 -4.51
#